data_AF-A0A496PCZ3-F1
#
_entry.id   AF-A0A496PCZ3-F1
#
_cell.length_a   1.000
_cell.length_b   1.000
_cell.length_c   1.000
_cell.angle_alpha   90.00
_cell.angle_beta   90.00
_cell.angle_gamma   90.00
#
_symmetry.space_group_name_H-M   'P 1'
#
loop_
_entity.id
_entity.type
_entity.pdbx_description
1 polymer ?
#
loop_
_entity_poly.entity_id
_entity_poly.type
_entity_poly.pdbx_seq_one_letter_code
_entity_poly.pdbx_strand_id
1 'polypeptide(L)'
;MKEQTTLTVNGEKYELLYTLGIMRQIERTLGCSLISILTRFDGNAQERVGIDFIMANLQYAVVGGLSEDKAYDLIDKYCAGEGTLDTLAGFLMMALYNTGFFIPKLPEEVEAQVEEQKKK
;
A
#
# COMPACT_ATOMS: atom_id res chain seq x y z
N MET A 1 13.57 8.74 6.63
CA MET A 1 12.19 8.43 7.07
C MET A 1 11.45 7.90 5.86
N LYS A 2 10.64 6.85 6.04
CA LYS A 2 9.94 6.20 4.93
C LYS A 2 8.74 7.04 4.53
N GLU A 3 8.59 7.24 3.24
CA GLU A 3 7.81 8.31 2.62
C GLU A 3 6.36 8.36 3.13
N GLN A 4 5.92 9.56 3.52
CA GLN A 4 4.51 9.85 3.74
C GLN A 4 3.84 9.99 2.37
N THR A 5 2.75 9.26 2.16
CA THR A 5 1.92 9.40 0.96
C THR A 5 0.62 10.06 1.36
N THR A 6 0.05 10.91 0.51
CA THR A 6 -1.22 11.60 0.80
C THR A 6 -2.30 11.12 -0.14
N LEU A 7 -3.37 10.54 0.40
CA LEU A 7 -4.60 10.27 -0.33
C LEU A 7 -5.45 11.54 -0.31
N THR A 8 -5.93 11.97 -1.48
CA THR A 8 -6.86 13.11 -1.58
C THR A 8 -8.22 12.61 -2.05
N VAL A 9 -9.27 12.92 -1.28
CA VAL A 9 -10.66 12.53 -1.59
C VAL A 9 -11.53 13.78 -1.52
N ASN A 10 -12.11 14.20 -2.64
CA ASN A 10 -12.96 15.41 -2.73
C ASN A 10 -12.35 16.68 -2.09
N GLY A 11 -11.02 16.83 -2.19
CA GLY A 11 -10.28 17.96 -1.63
C GLY A 11 -9.83 17.80 -0.17
N GLU A 12 -10.31 16.77 0.54
CA GLU A 12 -9.79 16.38 1.86
C GLU A 12 -8.52 15.55 1.71
N LYS A 13 -7.55 15.78 2.59
CA LYS A 13 -6.24 15.09 2.57
C LYS A 13 -6.12 14.14 3.75
N TYR A 14 -5.75 12.91 3.43
CA TYR A 14 -5.51 11.82 4.37
C TYR A 14 -4.05 11.39 4.23
N GLU A 15 -3.24 11.68 5.24
CA GLU A 15 -1.84 11.26 5.25
C GLU A 15 -1.74 9.79 5.65
N LEU A 16 -0.93 9.03 4.91
CA LEU A 16 -0.64 7.62 5.20
C LEU A 16 0.80 7.47 5.71
N LEU A 17 0.95 6.69 6.77
CA LEU A 17 2.22 6.36 7.39
C LEU A 17 2.32 4.85 7.63
N TYR A 18 3.36 4.23 7.07
CA TYR A 18 3.60 2.79 7.18
C TYR A 18 4.80 2.48 8.07
N THR A 19 4.56 2.46 9.38
CA THR A 19 5.54 1.91 10.34
C THR A 19 5.47 0.39 10.37
N LEU A 20 6.52 -0.28 10.89
CA LEU A 20 6.50 -1.73 11.10
C LEU A 20 5.32 -2.17 11.98
N GLY A 21 4.96 -1.38 12.99
CA GLY A 21 3.83 -1.66 13.88
C GLY A 21 2.49 -1.62 13.15
N ILE A 22 2.28 -0.62 12.29
CA ILE A 22 1.07 -0.47 11.46
C ILE A 22 0.97 -1.62 10.46
N MET A 23 2.05 -1.90 9.73
CA MET A 23 2.08 -3.00 8.75
C MET A 23 1.79 -4.35 9.41
N ARG A 24 2.29 -4.59 10.64
CA ARG A 24 1.95 -5.78 11.42
C ARG A 24 0.45 -5.88 11.74
N GLN A 25 -0.22 -4.76 12.04
CA GLN A 25 -1.68 -4.79 12.27
C GLN A 25 -2.43 -5.12 10.99
N ILE A 26 -2.02 -4.53 9.86
CA ILE A 26 -2.60 -4.84 8.55
C ILE A 26 -2.46 -6.34 8.24
N GLU A 27 -1.27 -6.93 8.40
CA GLU A 27 -1.06 -8.38 8.18
C GLU A 27 -1.94 -9.24 9.10
N ARG A 28 -2.12 -8.84 10.37
CA ARG A 28 -2.98 -9.57 11.31
C ARG A 28 -4.46 -9.52 10.91
N THR A 29 -4.91 -8.37 10.42
CA THR A 29 -6.29 -8.21 9.94
C THR A 29 -6.54 -9.00 8.66
N LEU A 30 -5.58 -9.03 7.74
CA LEU A 30 -5.70 -9.75 6.46
C LEU A 30 -5.42 -11.26 6.58
N GLY A 31 -4.79 -11.71 7.66
CA GLY A 31 -4.40 -13.10 7.84
C GLY A 31 -3.31 -13.58 6.87
N CYS A 32 -2.62 -12.66 6.19
CA CYS A 32 -1.55 -12.97 5.25
C CYS A 32 -0.42 -11.92 5.30
N SER A 33 0.72 -12.23 4.71
CA SER A 33 1.86 -11.31 4.70
C SER A 33 1.74 -10.24 3.61
N LEU A 34 2.13 -9.01 3.91
CA LEU A 34 2.24 -7.93 2.92
C LEU A 34 3.29 -8.25 1.85
N ILE A 35 4.33 -9.04 2.16
CA ILE A 35 5.27 -9.53 1.14
C ILE A 35 4.54 -10.37 0.10
N SER A 36 3.61 -11.22 0.54
CA SER A 36 2.82 -12.08 -0.35
C SER A 36 1.80 -11.30 -1.21
N ILE A 37 1.50 -10.06 -0.84
CA ILE A 37 0.66 -9.15 -1.63
C ILE A 37 1.50 -8.33 -2.61
N LEU A 38 2.67 -7.85 -2.16
CA LEU A 38 3.47 -6.86 -2.89
C LEU A 38 4.51 -7.49 -3.83
N THR A 39 4.87 -8.75 -3.61
CA THR A 39 5.83 -9.44 -4.49
C THR A 39 5.07 -10.21 -5.57
N ARG A 40 5.41 -9.97 -6.84
CA ARG A 40 4.75 -10.50 -8.05
C ARG A 40 4.89 -12.03 -8.24
N PHE A 41 5.27 -12.78 -7.20
CA PHE A 41 5.68 -14.17 -7.32
C PHE A 41 4.55 -15.18 -7.11
N ASP A 42 3.42 -14.79 -6.53
CA ASP A 42 2.21 -15.61 -6.55
C ASP A 42 1.11 -14.92 -7.39
N GLY A 43 0.48 -15.68 -8.29
CA GLY A 43 -0.59 -15.17 -9.15
C GLY A 43 -1.87 -14.78 -8.41
N ASN A 44 -1.84 -14.77 -7.07
CA ASN A 44 -2.99 -14.60 -6.19
C ASN A 44 -3.02 -13.21 -5.53
N ALA A 45 -2.09 -12.31 -5.87
CA ALA A 45 -2.09 -10.95 -5.36
C ALA A 45 -3.45 -10.24 -5.57
N GLN A 46 -4.11 -10.46 -6.71
CA GLN A 46 -5.45 -9.93 -6.99
C GLN A 46 -6.53 -10.46 -6.04
N GLU A 47 -6.42 -11.69 -5.54
CA GLU A 47 -7.39 -12.25 -4.58
C GLU A 47 -7.25 -11.60 -3.19
N ARG A 48 -6.07 -11.08 -2.87
CA ARG A 48 -5.74 -10.49 -1.55
C ARG A 48 -5.86 -8.96 -1.53
N VAL A 49 -5.95 -8.33 -2.70
CA VAL A 49 -6.07 -6.88 -2.85
C VAL A 49 -7.54 -6.54 -3.13
N GLY A 50 -8.35 -6.65 -2.09
CA GLY A 50 -9.80 -6.37 -2.11
C GLY A 50 -10.24 -5.33 -1.08
N ILE A 51 -11.53 -5.30 -0.75
CA ILE A 51 -12.11 -4.36 0.23
C ILE A 51 -11.44 -4.49 1.59
N ASP A 52 -11.17 -5.71 2.06
CA ASP A 52 -10.51 -5.92 3.36
C ASP A 52 -9.10 -5.33 3.41
N PHE A 53 -8.36 -5.40 2.29
CA PHE A 53 -7.06 -4.74 2.15
C PHE A 53 -7.20 -3.22 2.24
N ILE A 54 -8.18 -2.64 1.54
CA ILE A 54 -8.45 -1.21 1.60
C ILE A 54 -8.80 -0.79 3.04
N MET A 55 -9.75 -1.49 3.67
CA MET A 55 -10.21 -1.24 5.04
C MET A 55 -9.06 -1.28 6.04
N ALA A 56 -8.26 -2.36 6.02
CA ALA A 56 -7.12 -2.49 6.93
C ALA A 56 -6.12 -1.33 6.77
N ASN A 57 -5.82 -0.91 5.54
CA ASN A 57 -4.95 0.23 5.29
C ASN A 57 -5.57 1.54 5.81
N LEU A 58 -6.85 1.80 5.54
CA LEU A 58 -7.51 3.02 6.00
C LEU A 58 -7.61 3.10 7.53
N GLN A 59 -7.91 1.98 8.18
CA GLN A 59 -8.04 1.92 9.63
C GLN A 59 -6.70 2.13 10.36
N TYR A 60 -5.59 1.62 9.82
CA TYR A 60 -4.31 1.63 10.53
C TYR A 60 -3.25 2.58 9.97
N ALA A 61 -3.21 2.80 8.64
CA ALA A 61 -2.16 3.57 8.00
C ALA A 61 -2.47 5.05 7.87
N VAL A 62 -3.75 5.45 7.84
CA VAL A 62 -4.12 6.87 7.92
C VAL A 62 -3.63 7.42 9.27
N VAL A 63 -3.00 8.59 9.27
CA VAL A 63 -2.50 9.22 10.50
C VAL A 63 -3.65 9.46 11.47
N GLY A 64 -3.52 8.91 12.68
CA GLY A 64 -4.58 8.91 13.70
C GLY A 64 -5.56 7.72 13.61
N GLY A 65 -5.47 6.93 12.54
CA GLY A 65 -6.35 5.80 12.26
C GLY A 65 -7.78 6.23 11.91
N LEU A 66 -8.49 5.38 11.19
CA LEU A 66 -9.93 5.53 10.96
C LEU A 66 -10.70 4.43 11.70
N SER A 67 -11.86 4.80 12.24
CA SER A 67 -12.83 3.79 12.65
C SER A 67 -13.39 3.08 11.41
N GLU A 68 -13.97 1.90 11.61
CA GLU A 68 -14.55 1.10 10.53
C GLU A 68 -15.59 1.91 9.72
N ASP A 69 -16.56 2.53 10.40
CA ASP A 69 -17.58 3.37 9.75
C ASP A 69 -16.96 4.51 8.92
N LYS A 70 -15.92 5.17 9.43
CA LYS A 70 -15.24 6.27 8.73
C LYS A 70 -14.45 5.78 7.54
N ALA A 71 -13.92 4.56 7.60
CA ALA A 71 -13.24 3.94 6.47
C ALA A 71 -14.24 3.62 5.36
N TYR A 72 -15.42 3.08 5.70
CA TYR A 72 -16.52 2.89 4.73
C TYR A 72 -16.98 4.22 4.12
N ASP A 73 -17.23 5.25 4.95
CA ASP A 73 -17.60 6.58 4.47
C ASP A 73 -16.57 7.16 3.49
N LEU A 74 -15.27 6.95 3.76
CA LEU A 74 -14.19 7.41 2.89
C LEU A 74 -14.18 6.65 1.57
N ILE A 75 -14.35 5.33 1.60
CA ILE A 75 -14.44 4.49 0.39
C ILE A 75 -15.64 4.94 -0.46
N ASP A 76 -16.82 5.11 0.14
CA ASP A 76 -18.02 5.59 -0.55
C ASP A 76 -17.80 6.97 -1.16
N LYS A 77 -17.19 7.91 -0.42
CA LYS A 77 -16.84 9.24 -0.94
C LYS A 77 -15.86 9.17 -2.11
N TYR A 78 -14.88 8.28 -2.05
CA TYR A 78 -13.90 8.07 -3.13
C TYR A 78 -14.57 7.53 -4.39
N CYS A 79 -15.45 6.53 -4.23
CA CYS A 79 -16.19 5.90 -5.32
C CYS A 79 -17.35 6.72 -5.87
N ALA A 80 -17.93 7.65 -5.08
CA ALA A 80 -18.93 8.60 -5.56
C ALA A 80 -18.33 9.69 -6.47
N GLY A 81 -17.02 9.88 -6.43
CA GLY A 81 -16.27 10.70 -7.38
C GLY A 81 -15.93 9.92 -8.66
N GLU A 82 -14.71 10.11 -9.17
CA GLU A 82 -14.21 9.38 -10.34
C GLU A 82 -13.40 8.12 -9.97
N GLY A 83 -13.20 7.86 -8.68
CA GLY A 83 -12.42 6.74 -8.17
C GLY A 83 -13.17 5.41 -8.23
N THR A 84 -12.41 4.32 -8.25
CA THR A 84 -12.92 2.94 -8.12
C THR A 84 -12.17 2.19 -7.01
N LEU A 85 -12.74 1.09 -6.51
CA LEU A 85 -12.06 0.22 -5.54
C LEU A 85 -10.69 -0.25 -6.06
N ASP A 86 -10.59 -0.55 -7.35
CA ASP A 86 -9.34 -0.96 -8.00
C ASP A 86 -8.29 0.15 -7.95
N THR A 87 -8.66 1.39 -8.32
CA THR A 87 -7.74 2.53 -8.26
C THR A 87 -7.33 2.88 -6.83
N LEU A 88 -8.22 2.74 -5.85
CA LEU A 88 -7.92 2.96 -4.44
C LEU A 88 -6.97 1.88 -3.90
N ALA A 89 -7.24 0.62 -4.20
CA ALA A 89 -6.38 -0.49 -3.81
C ALA A 89 -4.99 -0.36 -4.44
N GLY A 90 -4.91 0.00 -5.73
CA GLY A 90 -3.67 0.27 -6.44
C GLY A 90 -2.88 1.43 -5.82
N PHE A 91 -3.55 2.51 -5.43
CA PHE A 91 -2.92 3.62 -4.71
C PHE A 91 -2.30 3.17 -3.38
N LEU A 92 -3.04 2.42 -2.57
CA LEU A 92 -2.57 1.92 -1.27
C LEU A 92 -1.42 0.92 -1.42
N MET A 93 -1.49 0.06 -2.44
CA MET A 93 -0.42 -0.87 -2.79
C MET A 93 0.86 -0.12 -3.18
N MET A 94 0.75 0.93 -3.99
CA MET A 94 1.88 1.78 -4.36
C MET A 94 2.44 2.54 -3.16
N ALA A 95 1.59 3.03 -2.26
CA ALA A 95 2.04 3.69 -1.02
C ALA A 95 2.88 2.74 -0.14
N LEU A 96 2.45 1.48 0.00
CA LEU A 96 3.23 0.43 0.68
C LEU A 96 4.54 0.13 -0.05
N TYR A 97 4.53 0.05 -1.39
CA TYR A 97 5.73 -0.21 -2.18
C TYR A 97 6.78 0.91 -2.02
N ASN A 98 6.34 2.16 -2.04
CA ASN A 98 7.18 3.36 -1.91
C ASN A 98 7.84 3.49 -0.52
N THR A 99 7.39 2.72 0.47
CA THR A 99 8.11 2.63 1.75
C THR A 99 9.54 2.09 1.60
N GLY A 100 9.83 1.39 0.49
CA GLY A 100 11.11 0.74 0.22
C GLY A 100 11.38 -0.51 1.06
N PHE A 101 10.44 -0.94 1.92
CA PHE A 101 10.57 -2.18 2.69
C PHE A 101 10.46 -3.44 1.83
N PHE A 102 9.74 -3.34 0.72
CA PHE A 102 9.37 -4.48 -0.13
C PHE A 102 10.13 -4.51 -1.46
N ILE A 103 11.12 -3.64 -1.61
CA ILE A 103 12.02 -3.62 -2.77
C ILE A 103 13.18 -4.56 -2.45
N PRO A 104 13.34 -5.69 -3.18
CA PRO A 104 14.51 -6.54 -3.01
C PRO A 104 15.76 -5.73 -3.30
N LYS A 105 16.71 -5.69 -2.36
CA LYS A 105 18.06 -5.18 -2.65
C LYS A 105 18.81 -6.26 -3.39
N LEU A 106 19.36 -5.93 -4.55
CA LEU A 106 20.27 -6.86 -5.20
C LEU A 106 21.59 -6.87 -4.41
N PRO A 107 22.33 -7.99 -4.40
CA PRO A 107 23.71 -7.96 -3.95
C PRO A 107 24.48 -6.87 -4.72
N GLU A 108 25.35 -6.14 -4.04
CA GLU A 108 26.12 -5.00 -4.61
C GLU A 108 26.82 -5.36 -5.93
N GLU A 109 27.31 -6.59 -6.02
CA GLU A 109 27.98 -7.17 -7.19
C GLU A 109 27.06 -7.29 -8.42
N VAL A 110 25.76 -7.56 -8.19
CA VAL A 110 24.74 -7.67 -9.24
C VAL A 110 24.23 -6.29 -9.63
N GLU A 111 24.11 -5.37 -8.67
CA GLU A 111 23.76 -3.97 -8.91
C GLU A 111 24.77 -3.27 -9.82
N ALA A 112 26.07 -3.45 -9.56
CA ALA A 112 27.16 -2.90 -10.39
C ALA A 112 27.12 -3.43 -11.84
N GLN A 113 26.85 -4.72 -12.04
CA GLN A 113 26.76 -5.34 -13.36
C GLN A 113 25.55 -4.85 -14.17
N VAL A 114 24.40 -4.63 -13.51
CA VAL A 114 23.19 -4.10 -14.16
C VAL A 114 23.38 -2.63 -14.56
N GLU A 115 24.10 -1.84 -13.78
CA GLU A 115 24.37 -0.43 -14.09
C GLU A 115 25.37 -0.26 -15.26
N GLU A 116 26.38 -1.12 -15.36
CA GLU A 116 27.28 -1.15 -16.52
C GLU A 116 26.56 -1.54 -17.82
N GLN A 117 25.60 -2.46 -17.75
CA GLN A 117 24.81 -2.87 -18.92
C GLN A 117 23.84 -1.78 -19.40
N LYS A 118 23.34 -0.90 -18.52
CA LYS A 118 22.49 0.24 -18.89
C LYS A 118 23.25 1.41 -19.55
N LYS A 119 24.59 1.42 -19.45
CA LYS A 119 25.46 2.47 -20.04
C LYS A 119 26.00 2.11 -21.43
N LYS A 120 25.67 0.92 -21.96
CA LYS A 120 25.93 0.50 -23.34
C LYS A 120 24.68 0.67 -24.19
#